data_AF-A0A0G4J218-F1
#
_entry.id   AF-A0A0G4J218-F1
#
_cell.length_a   1.000
_cell.length_b   1.000
_cell.length_c   1.000
_cell.angle_alpha   90.00
_cell.angle_beta   90.00
_cell.angle_gamma   90.00
#
_symmetry.space_group_name_H-M   'P 1'
#
loop_
_entity.id
_entity.type
_entity.pdbx_description
1 polymer ?
#
loop_
_entity_poly.entity_id
_entity_poly.type
_entity_poly.pdbx_seq_one_letter_code
_entity_poly.pdbx_strand_id
1 'polypeptide(L)'
;MAAPRCQRRLYTDLDLSDRDRKRFRYLAGRLGQRRGREPLNRMPHKDVYLIDISLAIGYAFDEVSGWRDWVHGHLLRGKKCYLLPEVAKAFARSYPGHALPHTFEVLRLSDDIMQTHRSQLDTVFSEIASALDLKGRTVDVMRPKMDLFIEAFLFARSCDPAQIDPADFESGLVVFASHSYKTITKMVGNVFKARTVERILRRHGVARMLPVRLVDNNAMWADVPREYFESVPPAPARRLLDI
;
A
#
# COMPACT_ATOMS: atom_id res chain seq x y z
N MET A 1 -4.66 -24.38 41.06
CA MET A 1 -4.80 -23.04 40.46
C MET A 1 -5.28 -23.21 39.03
N ALA A 2 -6.55 -22.93 38.76
CA ALA A 2 -7.17 -23.05 37.44
C ALA A 2 -7.52 -21.64 36.94
N ALA A 3 -7.17 -21.34 35.69
CA ALA A 3 -7.49 -20.07 35.04
C ALA A 3 -9.00 -19.97 34.70
N PRO A 4 -9.65 -18.81 34.87
CA PRO A 4 -11.06 -18.66 34.53
C PRO A 4 -11.26 -18.57 33.02
N ARG A 5 -12.18 -19.40 32.52
CA ARG A 5 -12.85 -19.26 31.23
C ARG A 5 -13.88 -18.12 31.33
N CYS A 6 -13.75 -17.09 30.49
CA CYS A 6 -14.79 -16.09 30.18
C CYS A 6 -14.24 -15.22 29.03
N GLN A 7 -14.88 -14.92 27.90
CA GLN A 7 -16.23 -15.13 27.43
C GLN A 7 -16.19 -15.08 25.89
N ARG A 8 -16.77 -16.10 25.24
CA ARG A 8 -17.25 -16.04 23.86
C ARG A 8 -18.51 -15.18 23.88
N ARG A 9 -18.49 -13.98 23.30
CA ARG A 9 -19.67 -13.24 22.82
C ARG A 9 -19.16 -11.91 22.25
N LEU A 10 -19.22 -11.75 20.93
CA LEU A 10 -19.22 -10.47 20.18
C LEU A 10 -19.17 -10.80 18.67
N TYR A 11 -20.16 -11.56 18.18
CA TYR A 11 -20.41 -11.76 16.74
C TYR A 11 -21.90 -12.06 16.51
N THR A 12 -22.71 -11.06 16.82
CA THR A 12 -24.15 -10.91 16.54
C THR A 12 -24.29 -9.39 16.54
N ASP A 13 -24.40 -8.67 15.43
CA ASP A 13 -25.46 -8.76 14.43
C ASP A 13 -24.99 -8.23 13.05
N LEU A 14 -24.83 -9.14 12.10
CA LEU A 14 -24.93 -8.85 10.68
C LEU A 14 -25.73 -10.00 10.09
N ASP A 15 -26.92 -9.72 9.59
CA ASP A 15 -27.85 -10.68 9.01
C ASP A 15 -27.37 -11.10 7.61
N LEU A 16 -26.23 -11.78 7.60
CA LEU A 16 -25.68 -12.47 6.44
C LEU A 16 -26.16 -13.92 6.53
N SER A 17 -26.75 -14.41 5.44
CA SER A 17 -27.21 -15.79 5.34
C SER A 17 -26.11 -16.78 5.76
N ASP A 18 -26.47 -17.91 6.35
CA ASP A 18 -25.51 -18.94 6.75
C ASP A 18 -24.66 -19.46 5.57
N ARG A 19 -25.20 -19.33 4.35
CA ARG A 19 -24.51 -19.59 3.09
C ARG A 19 -23.39 -18.57 2.84
N ASP A 20 -23.64 -17.29 3.08
CA ASP A 20 -22.65 -16.21 2.92
C ASP A 20 -21.59 -16.22 4.01
N ARG A 21 -21.93 -16.54 5.26
CA ARG A 21 -20.94 -16.71 6.35
C ARG A 21 -19.98 -17.86 6.09
N LYS A 22 -20.48 -18.98 5.53
CA LYS A 22 -19.65 -20.11 5.10
C LYS A 22 -18.82 -19.75 3.88
N ARG A 23 -19.38 -19.02 2.90
CA ARG A 23 -18.67 -18.56 1.71
C ARG A 23 -17.55 -17.57 2.05
N PHE A 24 -17.77 -16.66 3.01
CA PHE A 24 -16.76 -15.69 3.45
C PHE A 24 -15.64 -16.35 4.26
N ARG A 25 -15.94 -17.32 5.13
CA ARG A 25 -14.91 -18.12 5.84
C ARG A 25 -14.15 -19.05 4.90
N TYR A 26 -14.83 -19.63 3.91
CA TYR A 26 -14.22 -20.48 2.89
C TYR A 26 -13.33 -19.66 1.93
N LEU A 27 -13.74 -18.46 1.55
CA LEU A 27 -12.94 -17.54 0.74
C LEU A 27 -11.79 -16.95 1.55
N ALA A 28 -11.98 -16.50 2.79
CA ALA A 28 -10.89 -16.00 3.63
C ALA A 28 -9.86 -17.09 3.99
N GLY A 29 -10.28 -18.35 4.12
CA GLY A 29 -9.39 -19.49 4.36
C GLY A 29 -8.64 -20.00 3.12
N ARG A 30 -9.15 -19.76 1.89
CA ARG A 30 -8.48 -20.10 0.62
C ARG A 30 -7.79 -18.92 -0.09
N LEU A 31 -8.14 -17.66 0.22
CA LEU A 31 -7.46 -16.47 -0.31
C LEU A 31 -6.04 -16.30 0.25
N GLY A 32 -5.64 -17.11 1.24
CA GLY A 32 -4.25 -17.25 1.70
C GLY A 32 -3.44 -18.35 1.00
N GLN A 33 -4.02 -19.14 0.09
CA GLN A 33 -3.31 -20.22 -0.61
C GLN A 33 -2.80 -19.79 -2.01
N ARG A 34 -1.53 -19.38 -2.04
CA ARG A 34 -0.50 -19.64 -3.09
C ARG A 34 -0.72 -19.24 -4.56
N ARG A 35 -1.91 -18.84 -5.02
CA ARG A 35 -2.07 -18.37 -6.41
C ARG A 35 -1.69 -16.89 -6.52
N GLY A 36 -0.77 -16.58 -7.43
CA GLY A 36 -0.39 -15.20 -7.77
C GLY A 36 0.83 -14.63 -7.04
N ARG A 37 1.52 -15.41 -6.20
CA ARG A 37 2.85 -15.04 -5.70
C ARG A 37 3.93 -15.44 -6.67
N GLU A 38 4.86 -14.55 -6.92
CA GLU A 38 5.98 -14.74 -7.82
C GLU A 38 7.31 -14.56 -7.06
N PRO A 39 8.37 -15.26 -7.46
CA PRO A 39 9.70 -15.04 -6.89
C PRO A 39 10.11 -13.56 -6.97
N LEU A 40 10.72 -13.04 -5.91
CA LEU A 40 11.14 -11.64 -5.81
C LEU A 40 12.13 -11.24 -6.91
N ASN A 41 12.99 -12.16 -7.34
CA ASN A 41 13.90 -11.94 -8.47
C ASN A 41 13.19 -11.76 -9.83
N ARG A 42 11.87 -12.03 -9.92
CA ARG A 42 11.04 -11.75 -11.10
C ARG A 42 10.23 -10.47 -10.97
N MET A 43 10.33 -9.76 -9.86
CA MET A 43 9.58 -8.53 -9.65
C MET A 43 10.03 -7.46 -10.67
N PRO A 44 9.11 -6.79 -11.40
CA PRO A 44 9.47 -5.96 -12.55
C PRO A 44 10.34 -4.75 -12.17
N HIS A 45 11.49 -4.59 -12.82
CA HIS A 45 12.32 -3.38 -12.62
C HIS A 45 11.88 -2.16 -13.43
N LYS A 46 10.89 -2.31 -14.32
CA LYS A 46 10.36 -1.18 -15.11
C LYS A 46 9.44 -0.26 -14.29
N ASP A 47 8.86 -0.80 -13.22
CA ASP A 47 7.91 -0.08 -12.37
C ASP A 47 8.64 0.95 -11.49
N VAL A 48 7.90 1.98 -11.06
CA VAL A 48 8.35 3.02 -10.13
C VAL A 48 7.82 2.68 -8.74
N TYR A 49 8.71 2.49 -7.76
CA TYR A 49 8.33 1.96 -6.45
C TYR A 49 8.26 3.04 -5.38
N LEU A 50 7.06 3.26 -4.85
CA LEU A 50 6.85 3.95 -3.58
C LEU A 50 6.89 2.93 -2.46
N ILE A 51 7.90 2.99 -1.60
CA ILE A 51 8.14 2.00 -0.56
C ILE A 51 7.74 2.54 0.81
N ASP A 52 7.11 1.67 1.61
CA ASP A 52 6.80 1.99 2.99
C ASP A 52 8.00 1.77 3.93
N ILE A 53 7.81 2.16 5.20
CA ILE A 53 8.86 2.01 6.22
C ILE A 53 9.27 0.55 6.45
N SER A 54 8.36 -0.40 6.23
CA SER A 54 8.66 -1.82 6.50
C SER A 54 9.68 -2.38 5.51
N LEU A 55 9.65 -1.95 4.25
CA LEU A 55 10.66 -2.32 3.26
C LEU A 55 11.96 -1.52 3.40
N ALA A 56 11.89 -0.27 3.88
CA ALA A 56 13.10 0.48 4.24
C ALA A 56 13.88 -0.22 5.37
N ILE A 57 13.19 -0.66 6.42
CA ILE A 57 13.74 -1.49 7.50
C ILE A 57 14.27 -2.82 6.93
N GLY A 58 13.46 -3.51 6.13
CA GLY A 58 13.84 -4.77 5.49
C GLY A 58 15.14 -4.66 4.70
N TYR A 59 15.39 -3.53 4.03
CA TYR A 59 16.64 -3.30 3.33
C TYR A 59 17.82 -3.05 4.28
N ALA A 60 17.64 -2.14 5.25
CA ALA A 60 18.70 -1.72 6.16
C ALA A 60 19.20 -2.86 7.06
N PHE A 61 18.29 -3.74 7.49
CA PHE A 61 18.57 -4.82 8.43
C PHE A 61 18.58 -6.22 7.80
N ASP A 62 18.34 -6.34 6.50
CA ASP A 62 18.26 -7.63 5.77
C ASP A 62 17.14 -8.56 6.28
N GLU A 63 16.06 -7.99 6.83
CA GLU A 63 14.99 -8.77 7.47
C GLU A 63 14.04 -9.43 6.46
N VAL A 64 14.05 -8.97 5.21
CA VAL A 64 13.21 -9.48 4.12
C VAL A 64 14.10 -10.21 3.12
N SER A 65 14.03 -11.54 3.11
CA SER A 65 14.87 -12.39 2.26
C SER A 65 14.80 -11.98 0.79
N GLY A 66 15.98 -11.78 0.16
CA GLY A 66 16.13 -11.41 -1.25
C GLY A 66 15.72 -9.96 -1.59
N TRP A 67 15.20 -9.17 -0.64
CA TRP A 67 14.80 -7.79 -0.90
C TRP A 67 15.98 -6.89 -1.20
N ARG A 68 17.06 -6.99 -0.40
CA ARG A 68 18.29 -6.23 -0.64
C ARG A 68 18.88 -6.52 -2.02
N ASP A 69 18.97 -7.79 -2.40
CA ASP A 69 19.48 -8.23 -3.70
C ASP A 69 18.63 -7.70 -4.85
N TRP A 70 17.29 -7.78 -4.72
CA TRP A 70 16.39 -7.23 -5.72
C TRP A 70 16.56 -5.71 -5.85
N VAL A 71 16.64 -4.98 -4.72
CA VAL A 71 16.89 -3.54 -4.73
C VAL A 71 18.20 -3.27 -5.45
N HIS A 72 19.30 -3.93 -5.11
CA HIS A 72 20.58 -3.77 -5.82
C HIS A 72 20.45 -4.00 -7.33
N GLY A 73 19.75 -5.05 -7.75
CA GLY A 73 19.45 -5.30 -9.15
C GLY A 73 18.63 -4.20 -9.83
N HIS A 74 17.70 -3.58 -9.11
CA HIS A 74 16.94 -2.42 -9.57
C HIS A 74 17.84 -1.19 -9.74
N LEU A 75 18.74 -0.96 -8.79
CA LEU A 75 19.67 0.17 -8.81
C LEU A 75 20.70 0.06 -9.93
N LEU A 76 21.24 -1.14 -10.17
CA LEU A 76 22.17 -1.39 -11.27
C LEU A 76 21.58 -1.10 -12.66
N ARG A 77 20.24 -1.06 -12.76
CA ARG A 77 19.50 -0.66 -13.96
C ARG A 77 19.24 0.84 -14.05
N GLY A 78 19.85 1.64 -13.17
CA GLY A 78 19.65 3.09 -13.09
C GLY A 78 18.29 3.50 -12.53
N LYS A 79 17.56 2.59 -11.88
CA LYS A 79 16.25 2.86 -11.27
C LYS A 79 16.38 3.22 -9.79
N LYS A 80 15.33 3.82 -9.24
CA LYS A 80 15.28 4.34 -7.87
C LYS A 80 14.03 3.82 -7.15
N CYS A 81 14.14 3.72 -5.82
CA CYS A 81 12.99 3.54 -4.95
C CYS A 81 12.67 4.88 -4.29
N TYR A 82 11.40 5.19 -4.14
CA TYR A 82 10.94 6.46 -3.58
C TYR A 82 10.31 6.27 -2.21
N LEU A 83 10.66 7.15 -1.29
CA LEU A 83 10.08 7.24 0.05
C LEU A 83 9.19 8.47 0.13
N LEU A 84 8.06 8.34 0.82
CA LEU A 84 7.31 9.53 1.25
C LEU A 84 8.11 10.28 2.32
N PRO A 85 8.02 11.62 2.39
CA PRO A 85 8.77 12.41 3.37
C PRO A 85 8.59 11.93 4.82
N GLU A 86 7.36 11.58 5.21
CA GLU A 86 7.08 11.08 6.56
C GLU A 86 7.69 9.70 6.82
N VAL A 87 7.84 8.85 5.80
CA VAL A 87 8.56 7.56 5.92
C VAL A 87 10.04 7.82 6.16
N ALA A 88 10.65 8.70 5.38
CA ALA A 88 12.06 9.03 5.50
C ALA A 88 12.37 9.63 6.89
N LYS A 89 11.53 10.57 7.35
CA LYS A 89 11.63 11.15 8.71
C LYS A 89 11.44 10.10 9.79
N ALA A 90 10.41 9.24 9.66
CA ALA A 90 10.15 8.19 10.64
C ALA A 90 11.29 7.16 10.71
N PHE A 91 11.87 6.80 9.57
CA PHE A 91 13.03 5.91 9.50
C PHE A 91 14.25 6.54 10.18
N ALA A 92 14.63 7.76 9.80
CA ALA A 92 15.80 8.46 10.35
C ALA A 92 15.70 8.67 11.88
N ARG A 93 14.49 8.95 12.38
CA ARG A 93 14.23 9.11 13.81
C ARG A 93 14.32 7.79 14.58
N SER A 94 13.80 6.69 14.02
CA SER A 94 13.73 5.39 14.70
C SER A 94 15.04 4.61 14.63
N TYR A 95 15.85 4.84 13.59
CA TYR A 95 17.08 4.09 13.32
C TYR A 95 18.27 5.04 13.09
N PRO A 96 18.62 5.89 14.07
CA PRO A 96 19.76 6.79 13.95
C PRO A 96 21.04 5.97 13.73
N GLY A 97 21.81 6.31 12.70
CA GLY A 97 23.04 5.58 12.32
C GLY A 97 22.86 4.59 11.17
N HIS A 98 21.63 4.28 10.78
CA HIS A 98 21.35 3.52 9.55
C HIS A 98 21.06 4.49 8.41
N ALA A 99 21.98 4.59 7.46
CA ALA A 99 21.77 5.36 6.24
C ALA A 99 21.17 4.46 5.16
N LEU A 100 20.04 4.87 4.58
CA LEU A 100 19.60 4.31 3.30
C LEU A 100 20.52 4.84 2.20
N PRO A 101 20.86 4.03 1.18
CA PRO A 101 21.62 4.51 0.03
C PRO A 101 20.91 5.68 -0.64
N HIS A 102 21.67 6.56 -1.32
CA HIS A 102 21.12 7.72 -2.05
C HIS A 102 20.06 7.36 -3.11
N THR A 103 19.97 6.10 -3.48
CA THR A 103 18.97 5.58 -4.42
C THR A 103 17.58 5.36 -3.82
N PHE A 104 17.48 5.44 -2.49
CA PHE A 104 16.22 5.63 -1.77
C PHE A 104 15.96 7.13 -1.73
N GLU A 105 15.32 7.64 -2.77
CA GLU A 105 15.08 9.08 -2.92
C GLU A 105 13.78 9.49 -2.22
N VAL A 106 13.80 10.59 -1.50
CA VAL A 106 12.58 11.14 -0.89
C VAL A 106 11.81 11.90 -1.95
N LEU A 107 10.50 11.65 -2.05
CA LEU A 107 9.63 12.43 -2.94
C LEU A 107 9.67 13.90 -2.56
N ARG A 108 9.90 14.74 -3.56
CA ARG A 108 9.83 16.19 -3.48
C ARG A 108 8.40 16.59 -3.80
N LEU A 109 7.79 17.28 -2.85
CA LEU A 109 6.42 17.78 -2.92
C LEU A 109 6.48 19.28 -2.74
N SER A 110 5.62 20.04 -3.42
CA SER A 110 5.51 21.47 -3.13
C SER A 110 4.86 21.68 -1.76
N ASP A 111 5.22 22.79 -1.10
CA ASP A 111 4.75 23.08 0.26
C ASP A 111 3.21 23.23 0.34
N ASP A 112 2.58 23.73 -0.73
CA ASP A 112 1.12 23.89 -0.85
C ASP A 112 0.37 22.54 -0.84
N ILE A 113 0.98 21.50 -1.43
CA ILE A 113 0.46 20.13 -1.43
C ILE A 113 0.50 19.59 0.00
N MET A 114 1.63 19.74 0.70
CA MET A 114 1.83 19.19 2.04
C MET A 114 0.83 19.73 3.07
N GLN A 115 0.45 21.01 3.02
CA GLN A 115 -0.50 21.61 3.96
C GLN A 115 -1.97 21.26 3.64
N THR A 116 -2.35 21.27 2.37
CA THR A 116 -3.75 21.07 1.93
C THR A 116 -4.26 19.66 2.22
N HIS A 117 -3.37 18.66 2.19
CA HIS A 117 -3.79 17.25 2.28
C HIS A 117 -4.10 16.75 3.69
N ARG A 118 -3.64 17.41 4.77
CA ARG A 118 -3.76 16.82 6.12
C ARG A 118 -5.19 16.70 6.65
N SER A 119 -6.03 17.72 6.44
CA SER A 119 -7.46 17.67 6.81
C SER A 119 -8.25 16.71 5.92
N GLN A 120 -7.83 16.58 4.66
CA GLN A 120 -8.40 15.64 3.70
C GLN A 120 -8.09 14.19 4.09
N LEU A 121 -6.86 13.91 4.54
CA LEU A 121 -6.43 12.58 5.01
C LEU A 121 -7.33 12.05 6.14
N ASP A 122 -7.63 12.88 7.14
CA ASP A 122 -8.48 12.47 8.27
C ASP A 122 -9.91 12.11 7.83
N THR A 123 -10.44 12.84 6.86
CA THR A 123 -11.77 12.58 6.29
C THR A 123 -11.77 11.29 5.47
N VAL A 124 -10.78 11.13 4.57
CA VAL A 124 -10.62 9.93 3.74
C VAL A 124 -10.42 8.69 4.60
N PHE A 125 -9.56 8.79 5.63
CA PHE A 125 -9.33 7.72 6.58
C PHE A 125 -10.62 7.29 7.26
N SER A 126 -11.38 8.25 7.81
CA SER A 126 -12.64 8.00 8.49
C SER A 126 -13.66 7.30 7.57
N GLU A 127 -13.78 7.74 6.32
CA GLU A 127 -14.64 7.10 5.32
C GLU A 127 -14.21 5.66 5.02
N ILE A 128 -12.90 5.41 4.81
CA ILE A 128 -12.40 4.06 4.54
C ILE A 128 -12.58 3.16 5.76
N ALA A 129 -12.25 3.65 6.95
CA ALA A 129 -12.40 2.90 8.19
C ALA A 129 -13.85 2.49 8.44
N SER A 130 -14.79 3.42 8.22
CA SER A 130 -16.24 3.16 8.30
C SER A 130 -16.68 2.14 7.25
N ALA A 131 -16.30 2.33 5.98
CA ALA A 131 -16.71 1.45 4.88
C ALA A 131 -16.14 0.02 4.97
N LEU A 132 -14.98 -0.13 5.62
CA LEU A 132 -14.36 -1.42 5.89
C LEU A 132 -14.71 -2.01 7.26
N ASP A 133 -15.64 -1.40 8.00
CA ASP A 133 -16.08 -1.79 9.34
C ASP A 133 -14.92 -1.95 10.34
N LEU A 134 -13.92 -1.07 10.27
CA LEU A 134 -12.80 -1.04 11.22
C LEU A 134 -13.25 -0.38 12.54
N LYS A 135 -13.02 -1.05 13.68
CA LYS A 135 -13.50 -0.59 15.00
C LYS A 135 -12.43 -0.61 16.09
N GLY A 136 -12.58 0.32 17.05
CA GLY A 136 -11.79 0.41 18.27
C GLY A 136 -10.28 0.37 18.03
N ARG A 137 -9.56 -0.42 18.83
CA ARG A 137 -8.10 -0.59 18.73
C ARG A 137 -7.59 -0.96 17.33
N THR A 138 -8.42 -1.55 16.48
CA THR A 138 -8.02 -1.84 15.09
C THR A 138 -7.83 -0.56 14.29
N VAL A 139 -8.66 0.45 14.49
CA VAL A 139 -8.56 1.77 13.83
C VAL A 139 -7.24 2.43 14.20
N ASP A 140 -6.95 2.50 15.50
CA ASP A 140 -5.73 3.17 16.01
C ASP A 140 -4.44 2.52 15.48
N VAL A 141 -4.40 1.19 15.43
CA VAL A 141 -3.24 0.43 14.93
C VAL A 141 -3.07 0.55 13.41
N MET A 142 -4.18 0.72 12.70
CA MET A 142 -4.20 0.79 11.25
C MET A 142 -3.91 2.20 10.75
N ARG A 143 -4.38 3.24 11.45
CA ARG A 143 -4.35 4.64 11.00
C ARG A 143 -3.00 5.07 10.41
N PRO A 144 -1.85 4.98 11.12
CA PRO A 144 -0.59 5.45 10.54
C PRO A 144 -0.18 4.76 9.23
N LYS A 145 -0.61 3.50 9.04
CA LYS A 145 -0.30 2.73 7.84
C LYS A 145 -1.31 2.99 6.71
N MET A 146 -2.55 3.31 7.07
CA MET A 146 -3.58 3.72 6.11
C MET A 146 -3.31 5.13 5.62
N ASP A 147 -2.93 6.04 6.52
CA ASP A 147 -2.55 7.42 6.16
C ASP A 147 -1.39 7.37 5.18
N LEU A 148 -0.35 6.59 5.47
CA LEU A 148 0.78 6.40 4.57
C LEU A 148 0.37 5.85 3.20
N PHE A 149 -0.54 4.87 3.21
CA PHE A 149 -1.12 4.33 1.99
C PHE A 149 -1.80 5.46 1.22
N ILE A 150 -2.76 6.16 1.81
CA ILE A 150 -3.54 7.26 1.20
C ILE A 150 -2.61 8.38 0.67
N GLU A 151 -1.62 8.79 1.47
CA GLU A 151 -0.60 9.77 1.09
C GLU A 151 0.17 9.34 -0.15
N ALA A 152 0.54 8.07 -0.27
CA ALA A 152 1.22 7.57 -1.46
C ALA A 152 0.39 7.83 -2.73
N PHE A 153 -0.93 7.67 -2.68
CA PHE A 153 -1.80 7.94 -3.81
C PHE A 153 -1.89 9.43 -4.14
N LEU A 154 -1.99 10.28 -3.13
CA LEU A 154 -2.11 11.74 -3.31
C LEU A 154 -0.81 12.34 -3.83
N PHE A 155 0.32 11.87 -3.31
CA PHE A 155 1.64 12.44 -3.57
C PHE A 155 2.26 11.92 -4.86
N ALA A 156 1.97 10.69 -5.28
CA ALA A 156 2.46 10.15 -6.55
C ALA A 156 2.07 10.97 -7.78
N ARG A 157 0.90 11.63 -7.74
CA ARG A 157 0.43 12.48 -8.83
C ARG A 157 1.04 13.88 -8.81
N SER A 158 1.44 14.32 -7.62
CA SER A 158 1.71 15.73 -7.33
C SER A 158 3.19 15.98 -7.00
N CYS A 159 4.04 14.95 -7.09
CA CYS A 159 5.47 15.06 -6.92
C CYS A 159 6.15 15.68 -8.13
N ASP A 160 7.41 16.08 -7.95
CA ASP A 160 8.29 16.57 -9.01
C ASP A 160 8.27 15.61 -10.22
N PRO A 161 7.86 16.08 -11.42
CA PRO A 161 7.85 15.27 -12.64
C PRO A 161 9.23 14.72 -13.04
N ALA A 162 10.32 15.33 -12.56
CA ALA A 162 11.67 14.81 -12.74
C ALA A 162 11.94 13.54 -11.91
N GLN A 163 11.13 13.26 -10.87
CA GLN A 163 11.22 12.04 -10.07
C GLN A 163 10.27 10.96 -10.57
N ILE A 164 9.01 11.31 -10.85
CA ILE A 164 8.01 10.40 -11.39
C ILE A 164 7.46 10.99 -12.68
N ASP A 165 7.74 10.34 -13.80
CA ASP A 165 7.19 10.73 -15.09
C ASP A 165 5.65 10.64 -15.04
N PRO A 166 4.91 11.71 -15.40
CA PRO A 166 3.46 11.65 -15.51
C PRO A 166 2.95 10.49 -16.36
N ALA A 167 3.69 10.08 -17.40
CA ALA A 167 3.35 8.94 -18.24
C ALA A 167 3.44 7.61 -17.48
N ASP A 168 4.39 7.44 -16.56
CA ASP A 168 4.49 6.25 -15.70
C ASP A 168 3.29 6.15 -14.77
N PHE A 169 2.84 7.29 -14.23
CA PHE A 169 1.63 7.35 -13.40
C PHE A 169 0.36 6.98 -14.19
N GLU A 170 0.14 7.61 -15.35
CA GLU A 170 -1.03 7.36 -16.20
C GLU A 170 -1.06 5.91 -16.72
N SER A 171 0.11 5.37 -17.07
CA SER A 171 0.28 3.97 -17.51
C SER A 171 0.14 2.95 -16.37
N GLY A 172 0.07 3.38 -15.12
CA GLY A 172 -0.06 2.50 -13.95
C GLY A 172 1.23 1.77 -13.57
N LEU A 173 2.38 2.33 -13.90
CA LEU A 173 3.70 1.80 -13.56
C LEU A 173 4.18 2.23 -12.17
N VAL A 174 3.52 3.20 -11.54
CA VAL A 174 3.80 3.62 -10.16
C VAL A 174 3.12 2.67 -9.19
N VAL A 175 3.90 2.02 -8.32
CA VAL A 175 3.45 0.93 -7.44
C VAL A 175 3.75 1.29 -5.99
N PHE A 176 2.78 1.11 -5.09
CA PHE A 176 3.02 1.13 -3.65
C PHE A 176 3.47 -0.25 -3.18
N ALA A 177 4.71 -0.38 -2.73
CA ALA A 177 5.31 -1.61 -2.23
C ALA A 177 5.40 -1.64 -0.70
N SER A 178 5.03 -2.76 -0.11
CA SER A 178 4.98 -2.92 1.36
C SER A 178 5.26 -4.36 1.80
N HIS A 179 5.83 -4.54 2.99
CA HIS A 179 5.88 -5.82 3.70
C HIS A 179 4.69 -5.98 4.68
N SER A 180 3.82 -4.97 4.81
CA SER A 180 2.74 -4.92 5.80
C SER A 180 1.48 -5.67 5.35
N TYR A 181 1.58 -6.99 5.20
CA TYR A 181 0.49 -7.86 4.74
C TYR A 181 -0.82 -7.64 5.49
N LYS A 182 -0.78 -7.62 6.82
CA LYS A 182 -1.98 -7.51 7.66
C LYS A 182 -2.75 -6.22 7.39
N THR A 183 -2.06 -5.12 7.12
CA THR A 183 -2.67 -3.83 6.88
C THR A 183 -3.21 -3.76 5.45
N ILE A 184 -2.37 -4.08 4.47
CA ILE A 184 -2.79 -4.03 3.05
C ILE A 184 -3.96 -4.98 2.79
N THR A 185 -3.92 -6.22 3.28
CA THR A 185 -5.02 -7.17 3.08
C THR A 185 -6.31 -6.75 3.79
N LYS A 186 -6.21 -6.02 4.91
CA LYS A 186 -7.37 -5.41 5.56
C LYS A 186 -7.99 -4.31 4.71
N MET A 187 -7.17 -3.48 4.04
CA MET A 187 -7.64 -2.37 3.20
C MET A 187 -8.11 -2.79 1.82
N VAL A 188 -7.31 -3.60 1.12
CA VAL A 188 -7.46 -3.89 -0.32
C VAL A 188 -7.25 -5.38 -0.63
N GLY A 189 -7.38 -6.26 0.36
CA GLY A 189 -7.11 -7.71 0.18
C GLY A 189 -8.05 -8.46 -0.77
N ASN A 190 -9.09 -7.81 -1.30
CA ASN A 190 -9.96 -8.38 -2.33
C ASN A 190 -10.56 -7.26 -3.20
N VAL A 191 -11.10 -7.64 -4.37
CA VAL A 191 -11.63 -6.70 -5.38
C VAL A 191 -12.72 -5.78 -4.80
N PHE A 192 -13.58 -6.28 -3.93
CA PHE A 192 -14.65 -5.46 -3.32
C PHE A 192 -14.08 -4.35 -2.43
N LYS A 193 -13.10 -4.70 -1.58
CA LYS A 193 -12.41 -3.74 -0.72
C LYS A 193 -11.62 -2.72 -1.53
N ALA A 194 -10.85 -3.18 -2.52
CA ALA A 194 -10.11 -2.32 -3.43
C ALA A 194 -11.01 -1.30 -4.15
N ARG A 195 -12.14 -1.75 -4.72
CA ARG A 195 -13.15 -0.86 -5.34
C ARG A 195 -13.77 0.12 -4.35
N THR A 196 -14.01 -0.33 -3.12
CA THR A 196 -14.56 0.53 -2.05
C THR A 196 -13.59 1.64 -1.70
N VAL A 197 -12.32 1.31 -1.50
CA VAL A 197 -11.24 2.26 -1.22
C VAL A 197 -11.06 3.21 -2.41
N GLU A 198 -10.93 2.69 -3.64
CA GLU A 198 -10.79 3.54 -4.83
C GLU A 198 -11.97 4.51 -4.99
N ARG A 199 -13.20 4.05 -4.80
CA ARG A 199 -14.38 4.91 -4.89
C ARG A 199 -14.33 6.06 -3.88
N ILE A 200 -13.87 5.81 -2.66
CA ILE A 200 -13.70 6.86 -1.65
C ILE A 200 -12.59 7.82 -2.10
N LEU A 201 -11.42 7.31 -2.48
CA LEU A 201 -10.31 8.12 -2.99
C LEU A 201 -10.73 9.03 -4.16
N ARG A 202 -11.55 8.52 -5.09
CA ARG A 202 -12.08 9.28 -6.23
C ARG A 202 -12.98 10.45 -5.83
N ARG A 203 -13.78 10.33 -4.78
CA ARG A 203 -14.58 11.46 -4.25
C ARG A 203 -13.70 12.58 -3.73
N HIS A 204 -12.48 12.24 -3.32
CA HIS A 204 -11.47 13.13 -2.78
C HIS A 204 -10.41 13.52 -3.83
N GLY A 205 -10.76 13.45 -5.13
CA GLY A 205 -9.91 13.97 -6.21
C GLY A 205 -8.76 13.06 -6.66
N VAL A 206 -8.68 11.83 -6.13
CA VAL A 206 -7.70 10.83 -6.59
C VAL A 206 -8.25 10.10 -7.81
N ALA A 207 -7.64 10.30 -8.98
CA ALA A 207 -8.14 9.72 -10.24
C ALA A 207 -8.19 8.18 -10.22
N ARG A 208 -7.16 7.54 -9.65
CA ARG A 208 -7.01 6.08 -9.58
C ARG A 208 -6.23 5.65 -8.35
N MET A 209 -6.51 4.43 -7.88
CA MET A 209 -5.66 3.76 -6.92
C MET A 209 -4.40 3.20 -7.63
N LEU A 210 -3.21 3.53 -7.15
CA LEU A 210 -1.95 2.84 -7.45
C LEU A 210 -2.07 1.32 -7.21
N PRO A 211 -1.44 0.50 -8.07
CA PRO A 211 -1.10 -0.87 -7.77
C PRO A 211 -0.43 -1.02 -6.39
N VAL A 212 -0.82 -2.07 -5.69
CA VAL A 212 -0.27 -2.39 -4.37
C VAL A 212 0.46 -3.72 -4.45
N ARG A 213 1.75 -3.69 -4.14
CA ARG A 213 2.62 -4.86 -4.19
C ARG A 213 3.09 -5.25 -2.80
N LEU A 214 2.90 -6.51 -2.46
CA LEU A 214 3.35 -7.08 -1.21
C LEU A 214 4.58 -7.93 -1.43
N VAL A 215 5.65 -7.68 -0.67
CA VAL A 215 6.87 -8.49 -0.64
C VAL A 215 6.89 -9.29 0.65
N ASP A 216 7.11 -10.61 0.60
CA ASP A 216 7.20 -11.48 1.79
C ASP A 216 8.63 -11.88 2.18
N ASN A 217 8.75 -12.47 3.37
CA ASN A 217 10.02 -12.96 3.91
C ASN A 217 10.54 -14.24 3.24
N ASN A 218 9.77 -14.83 2.32
CA ASN A 218 10.17 -16.04 1.59
C ASN A 218 10.74 -15.69 0.21
N ALA A 219 11.21 -14.45 0.03
CA ALA A 219 11.65 -13.92 -1.26
C ALA A 219 10.58 -14.05 -2.36
N MET A 220 9.31 -13.76 -2.01
CA MET A 220 8.20 -13.71 -2.96
C MET A 220 7.54 -12.33 -2.96
N TRP A 221 6.79 -12.03 -4.01
CA TRP A 221 5.94 -10.86 -4.10
C TRP A 221 4.58 -11.17 -4.72
N ALA A 222 3.59 -10.30 -4.54
CA ALA A 222 2.30 -10.37 -5.22
C ALA A 222 1.61 -8.99 -5.27
N ASP A 223 0.84 -8.75 -6.32
CA ASP A 223 -0.09 -7.60 -6.38
C ASP A 223 -1.40 -7.91 -5.63
N VAL A 224 -1.96 -6.91 -4.95
CA VAL A 224 -3.13 -7.09 -4.05
C VAL A 224 -4.21 -6.02 -4.23
N PRO A 225 -5.42 -6.40 -4.68
CA PRO A 225 -5.80 -7.69 -5.25
C PRO A 225 -5.32 -7.78 -6.70
N ARG A 226 -4.67 -8.89 -7.08
CA ARG A 226 -4.17 -9.10 -8.44
C ARG A 226 -5.25 -8.88 -9.50
N GLU A 227 -6.44 -9.47 -9.30
CA GLU A 227 -7.53 -9.40 -10.28
C GLU A 227 -8.08 -7.98 -10.47
N TYR A 228 -7.92 -7.11 -9.48
CA TYR A 228 -8.36 -5.74 -9.57
C TYR A 228 -7.48 -4.95 -10.54
N PHE A 229 -6.16 -5.08 -10.47
CA PHE A 229 -5.25 -4.34 -11.35
C PHE A 229 -5.15 -4.94 -12.75
N GLU A 230 -5.40 -6.24 -12.91
CA GLU A 230 -5.52 -6.87 -14.24
C GLU A 230 -6.80 -6.47 -14.98
N SER A 231 -7.86 -6.06 -14.27
CA SER A 231 -9.16 -5.69 -14.86
C SER A 231 -9.38 -4.19 -15.04
N VAL A 232 -8.52 -3.35 -14.48
CA VAL A 232 -8.59 -1.89 -14.64
C VAL A 232 -7.66 -1.50 -15.79
N PRO A 233 -8.19 -1.10 -16.96
CA PRO A 233 -7.33 -0.62 -18.04
C PRO A 233 -6.56 0.63 -17.58
N PRO A 234 -5.36 0.88 -18.14
CA PRO A 234 -4.63 2.12 -17.86
C PRO A 234 -5.54 3.32 -18.14
N ALA A 235 -5.39 4.39 -17.34
CA ALA A 235 -6.15 5.60 -17.56
C ALA A 235 -5.88 6.07 -19.00
N PRO A 236 -6.91 6.49 -19.76
CA PRO A 236 -6.66 7.07 -21.06
C PRO A 236 -5.75 8.27 -20.83
N ALA A 237 -4.57 8.28 -21.46
CA ALA A 237 -3.62 9.37 -21.36
C ALA A 237 -4.36 10.66 -21.73
N ARG A 238 -4.79 11.42 -20.72
CA ARG A 238 -5.38 12.73 -20.94
C ARG A 238 -4.22 13.55 -21.49
N ARG A 239 -4.30 13.92 -22.77
CA ARG A 239 -3.46 14.99 -23.30
C ARG A 239 -3.69 16.17 -22.36
N LEU A 240 -2.71 16.44 -21.50
CA LEU A 240 -2.65 17.67 -20.73
C LEU A 240 -2.60 18.77 -21.79
N LEU A 241 -3.74 19.39 -22.04
CA LEU A 241 -3.78 20.66 -22.74
C LEU A 241 -3.19 21.66 -21.76
N ASP A 242 -2.12 22.32 -22.20
CA ASP A 242 -1.36 23.31 -21.46
C ASP A 242 -2.30 24.34 -20.81
N ILE A 243 -2.20 24.48 -19.48
CA ILE A 243 -2.73 25.62 -18.70
C ILE A 243 -1.53 26.23 -17.96
#